data_AF-A0A2M9D096-F1
#
_entry.id   AF-A0A2M9D096-F1
#
_cell.length_a   1.000
_cell.length_b   1.000
_cell.length_c   1.000
_cell.angle_alpha   90.00
_cell.angle_beta   90.00
_cell.angle_gamma   90.00
#
_symmetry.space_group_name_H-M   'P 1'
#
loop_
_entity.id
_entity.type
_entity.pdbx_description
1 polymer ?
#
loop_
_entity_poly.entity_id
_entity_poly.type
_entity_poly.pdbx_seq_one_letter_code
_entity_poly.pdbx_strand_id
1 'polypeptide(L)'
;MEGMERRTLAAASAITLASAVLLVGCSADADDTAASTPVTETCTEMYVGGGDPLERAVGDVLIRASQGFDGTVASSMNAVGKRLQELEKSAPTSFTAAIQKVEQPFLQVQEGLDQGTESTEIDIASATEGLTEIRDLCADAGFDFPSAAPTAAATPSATS
;
A
#
# COMPACT_ATOMS: atom_id res chain seq x y z
N MET A 1 18.59 15.76 -50.69
CA MET A 1 18.44 14.80 -49.58
C MET A 1 19.56 13.77 -49.68
N GLU A 2 20.85 14.16 -49.69
CA GLU A 2 21.60 14.63 -48.51
C GLU A 2 21.38 13.64 -47.36
N GLY A 3 22.29 12.71 -47.05
CA GLY A 3 23.72 12.90 -46.85
C GLY A 3 23.96 12.94 -45.35
N MET A 4 24.24 11.78 -44.72
CA MET A 4 24.81 11.77 -43.38
C MET A 4 25.59 10.48 -43.11
N GLU A 5 26.70 10.32 -43.82
CA GLU A 5 27.88 9.66 -43.25
C GLU A 5 28.31 10.46 -42.01
N ARG A 6 28.24 9.86 -40.81
CA ARG A 6 29.02 10.34 -39.66
C ARG A 6 30.01 9.28 -39.23
N ARG A 7 31.21 9.57 -39.71
CA ARG A 7 32.52 9.03 -39.39
C ARG A 7 32.74 8.94 -37.88
N THR A 8 33.26 7.77 -37.51
CA THR A 8 34.19 7.47 -36.42
C THR A 8 35.03 8.65 -35.96
N LEU A 9 35.03 8.93 -34.66
CA LEU A 9 36.18 9.47 -33.94
C LEU A 9 36.27 8.81 -32.57
N ALA A 10 37.31 8.00 -32.42
CA ALA A 10 37.84 7.59 -31.14
C ALA A 10 38.41 8.83 -30.42
N ALA A 11 38.09 8.97 -29.14
CA ALA A 11 38.88 9.79 -28.23
C ALA A 11 38.99 9.04 -26.90
N ALA A 12 40.18 8.46 -26.72
CA ALA A 12 40.65 7.95 -25.45
C ALA A 12 40.62 9.06 -24.40
N SER A 13 40.13 8.73 -23.21
CA SER A 13 40.48 9.46 -21.99
C SER A 13 40.79 8.42 -20.93
N ALA A 14 42.09 8.16 -20.81
CA ALA A 14 42.69 7.47 -19.70
C ALA A 14 42.49 8.32 -18.44
N ILE A 15 41.77 7.79 -17.45
CA ILE A 15 41.82 8.30 -16.09
C ILE A 15 42.56 7.25 -15.28
N THR A 16 43.84 7.51 -15.07
CA THR A 16 44.71 6.68 -14.25
C THR A 16 44.75 7.26 -12.83
N LEU A 17 44.57 6.35 -11.87
CA LEU A 17 45.20 6.27 -10.55
C LEU A 17 44.53 6.86 -9.30
N ALA A 18 44.40 5.90 -8.37
CA ALA A 18 44.75 5.99 -6.95
C ALA A 18 43.70 6.64 -6.03
N SER A 19 42.68 5.86 -5.70
CA SER A 19 42.11 5.90 -4.36
C SER A 19 42.49 4.61 -3.64
N ALA A 20 43.40 4.73 -2.68
CA ALA A 20 43.68 3.70 -1.71
C ALA A 20 42.41 3.48 -0.87
N VAL A 21 41.60 2.49 -1.25
CA VAL A 21 40.52 2.00 -0.39
C VAL A 21 41.18 1.14 0.68
N LEU A 22 41.21 1.70 1.88
CA LEU A 22 41.45 0.96 3.11
C LEU A 22 40.55 -0.29 3.10
N LEU A 23 41.18 -1.45 3.23
CA LEU A 23 40.55 -2.71 3.61
C LEU A 23 39.93 -2.53 5.01
N VAL A 24 38.74 -1.93 5.05
CA VAL A 24 37.81 -1.99 6.16
C VAL A 24 36.79 -3.06 5.81
N GLY A 25 36.73 -4.08 6.66
CA GLY A 25 35.51 -4.83 6.95
C GLY A 25 34.86 -5.53 5.76
N CYS A 26 35.27 -6.78 5.54
CA CYS A 26 34.43 -7.79 4.94
C CYS A 26 33.14 -7.93 5.78
N SER A 27 32.06 -7.33 5.31
CA SER A 27 30.68 -7.76 5.57
C SER A 27 29.91 -7.39 4.31
N ALA A 28 30.10 -8.24 3.31
CA ALA A 28 29.18 -8.33 2.20
C ALA A 28 27.86 -8.84 2.78
N ASP A 29 27.01 -7.92 3.26
CA ASP A 29 25.59 -8.16 3.32
C ASP A 29 25.05 -7.74 1.96
N ALA A 30 25.25 -8.63 0.98
CA ALA A 30 24.47 -8.62 -0.23
C ALA A 30 23.08 -9.14 0.15
N ASP A 31 22.34 -8.33 0.90
CA ASP A 31 20.90 -8.50 1.06
C ASP A 31 20.27 -7.95 -0.22
N ASP A 32 20.41 -8.73 -1.30
CA ASP A 32 19.52 -8.71 -2.45
C ASP A 32 18.22 -9.45 -2.07
N THR A 33 17.68 -9.11 -0.90
CA THR A 33 16.27 -9.31 -0.58
C THR A 33 15.62 -8.04 -1.10
N ALA A 34 14.59 -8.15 -1.95
CA ALA A 34 13.75 -6.99 -2.24
C ALA A 34 13.35 -6.37 -0.90
N ALA A 35 13.93 -5.22 -0.53
CA ALA A 35 13.95 -4.77 0.85
C ALA A 35 12.52 -4.53 1.33
N SER A 36 11.97 -5.48 2.06
CA SER A 36 10.65 -5.33 2.66
C SER A 36 10.73 -4.20 3.68
N THR A 37 9.75 -3.32 3.63
CA THR A 37 9.59 -2.24 4.60
C THR A 37 9.49 -2.86 6.00
N PRO A 38 10.20 -2.35 7.02
CA PRO A 38 10.11 -2.90 8.38
C PRO A 38 8.68 -2.78 8.93
N VAL A 39 8.27 -3.74 9.77
CA VAL A 39 6.91 -3.85 10.32
C VAL A 39 6.39 -2.52 10.86
N THR A 40 7.19 -1.79 11.63
CA THR A 40 6.80 -0.51 12.23
C THR A 40 6.52 0.58 11.19
N GLU A 41 7.27 0.59 10.09
CA GLU A 41 7.08 1.53 9.00
C GLU A 41 5.84 1.16 8.18
N THR A 42 5.62 -0.14 7.92
CA THR A 42 4.37 -0.64 7.33
C THR A 42 3.15 -0.25 8.17
N CYS A 43 3.18 -0.44 9.49
CA CYS A 43 2.10 -0.02 10.38
C CYS A 43 1.89 1.50 10.37
N THR A 44 2.98 2.27 10.29
CA THR A 44 2.89 3.74 10.16
C THR A 44 2.19 4.15 8.87
N GLU A 45 2.53 3.52 7.75
CA GLU A 45 1.89 3.76 6.45
C GLU A 45 0.39 3.42 6.46
N MET A 46 0.01 2.33 7.13
CA MET A 46 -1.38 1.91 7.23
C MET A 46 -2.23 2.82 8.13
N TYR A 47 -1.69 3.31 9.25
CA TYR A 47 -2.47 3.95 10.31
C TYR A 47 -2.23 5.46 10.48
N VAL A 48 -1.11 6.00 9.98
CA VAL A 48 -0.68 7.40 10.22
C VAL A 48 -0.33 8.15 8.93
N GLY A 49 -0.15 7.44 7.81
CA GLY A 49 0.33 7.99 6.54
C GLY A 49 -0.63 8.97 5.84
N GLY A 50 -0.67 10.22 6.29
CA GLY A 50 -1.12 11.43 5.57
C GLY A 50 -2.59 11.49 5.08
N GLY A 51 -3.32 10.38 5.10
CA GLY A 51 -4.71 10.23 4.70
C GLY A 51 -5.50 9.35 5.67
N ASP A 52 -6.64 8.81 5.23
CA ASP A 52 -7.43 7.92 6.06
C ASP A 52 -6.68 6.61 6.38
N PRO A 53 -6.74 6.12 7.64
CA PRO A 53 -6.24 4.80 7.99
C PRO A 53 -6.82 3.73 7.06
N LEU A 54 -6.01 2.74 6.69
CA LEU A 54 -6.41 1.69 5.76
C LEU A 54 -7.73 1.02 6.18
N GLU A 55 -7.86 0.69 7.47
CA GLU A 55 -9.06 0.10 8.07
C GLU A 55 -10.31 0.96 7.84
N ARG A 56 -10.18 2.28 8.00
CA ARG A 56 -11.28 3.24 7.77
C ARG A 56 -11.63 3.31 6.29
N ALA A 57 -10.63 3.40 5.41
CA ALA A 57 -10.84 3.48 3.98
C ALA A 57 -11.51 2.22 3.42
N VAL A 58 -11.10 1.03 3.88
CA VAL A 58 -11.71 -0.26 3.53
C VAL A 58 -13.14 -0.34 4.06
N GLY A 59 -13.37 -0.01 5.34
CA GLY A 59 -14.72 -0.03 5.93
C GLY A 59 -15.68 0.89 5.20
N ASP A 60 -15.27 2.15 4.96
CA ASP A 60 -16.11 3.15 4.29
C ASP A 60 -16.48 2.72 2.87
N VAL A 61 -15.53 2.16 2.11
CA VAL A 61 -15.80 1.78 0.73
C VAL A 61 -16.70 0.54 0.64
N LEU A 62 -16.52 -0.45 1.52
CA LEU A 62 -17.38 -1.64 1.58
C LEU A 62 -18.82 -1.27 2.00
N ILE A 63 -18.96 -0.38 2.98
CA ILE A 63 -20.27 0.15 3.39
C ILE A 63 -20.96 0.88 2.23
N ARG A 64 -20.24 1.72 1.49
CA ARG A 64 -20.82 2.40 0.31
C ARG A 64 -21.20 1.42 -0.79
N ALA A 65 -20.34 0.44 -1.09
CA ALA A 65 -20.62 -0.60 -2.07
C ALA A 65 -21.89 -1.40 -1.71
N SER A 66 -22.13 -1.68 -0.43
CA SER A 66 -23.35 -2.35 0.04
C SER A 66 -24.63 -1.52 -0.16
N GLN A 67 -24.52 -0.18 -0.23
CA GLN A 67 -25.64 0.73 -0.45
C GLN A 67 -25.94 0.95 -1.95
N GLY A 68 -25.02 0.57 -2.82
CA GLY A 68 -25.14 0.70 -4.26
C GLY A 68 -23.77 0.86 -4.93
N PHE A 69 -23.67 0.36 -6.16
CA PHE A 69 -22.44 0.42 -6.93
C PHE A 69 -22.54 1.48 -8.02
N ASP A 70 -21.86 2.62 -7.82
CA ASP A 70 -21.77 3.71 -8.80
C ASP A 70 -20.31 4.00 -9.19
N GLY A 71 -20.09 4.95 -10.11
CA GLY A 71 -18.75 5.31 -10.57
C GLY A 71 -17.83 5.86 -9.48
N THR A 72 -18.37 6.50 -8.44
CA THR A 72 -17.61 7.01 -7.29
C THR A 72 -17.15 5.86 -6.40
N VAL A 73 -18.05 4.90 -6.13
CA VAL A 73 -17.74 3.68 -5.38
C VAL A 73 -16.71 2.85 -6.13
N ALA A 74 -16.89 2.63 -7.43
CA ALA A 74 -15.92 1.91 -8.26
C ALA A 74 -14.53 2.58 -8.25
N SER A 75 -14.46 3.91 -8.36
CA SER A 75 -13.20 4.64 -8.26
C SER A 75 -12.55 4.51 -6.88
N SER A 76 -13.35 4.55 -5.81
CA SER A 76 -12.86 4.40 -4.43
C SER A 76 -12.33 2.99 -4.18
N MET A 77 -13.04 1.97 -4.67
CA MET A 77 -12.61 0.57 -4.56
C MET A 77 -11.32 0.31 -5.32
N ASN A 78 -11.17 0.87 -6.53
CA ASN A 78 -9.92 0.78 -7.28
C ASN A 78 -8.76 1.46 -6.54
N ALA A 79 -8.99 2.64 -5.95
CA ALA A 79 -7.96 3.33 -5.16
C ALA A 79 -7.52 2.50 -3.94
N VAL A 80 -8.47 1.93 -3.20
CA VAL A 80 -8.16 1.05 -2.06
C VAL A 80 -7.46 -0.23 -2.51
N GLY A 81 -7.94 -0.88 -3.58
CA GLY A 81 -7.30 -2.08 -4.14
C GLY A 81 -5.86 -1.85 -4.59
N LYS A 82 -5.56 -0.71 -5.22
CA LYS A 82 -4.17 -0.34 -5.57
C LYS A 82 -3.30 -0.15 -4.34
N ARG A 83 -3.82 0.53 -3.30
CA ARG A 83 -3.11 0.71 -2.03
C ARG A 83 -2.80 -0.64 -1.38
N LEU A 84 -3.75 -1.59 -1.39
CA LEU A 84 -3.54 -2.94 -0.87
C LEU A 84 -2.47 -3.71 -1.68
N GLN A 85 -2.47 -3.61 -3.00
CA GLN A 85 -1.45 -4.26 -3.84
C GLN A 85 -0.06 -3.65 -3.68
N GLU A 86 0.04 -2.34 -3.46
CA GLU A 86 1.32 -1.67 -3.16
C GLU A 86 1.83 -2.12 -1.79
N LEU A 87 0.93 -2.20 -0.82
CA LEU A 87 1.22 -2.68 0.53
C LEU A 87 1.63 -4.15 0.54
N GLU A 88 0.99 -5.03 -0.22
CA GLU A 88 1.36 -6.45 -0.31
C GLU A 88 2.80 -6.62 -0.84
N LYS A 89 3.22 -5.74 -1.77
CA LYS A 89 4.56 -5.79 -2.37
C LYS A 89 5.65 -5.25 -1.44
N SER A 90 5.33 -4.25 -0.61
CA SER A 90 6.30 -3.59 0.26
C SER A 90 6.32 -4.17 1.68
N ALA A 91 5.21 -4.70 2.16
CA ALA A 91 5.08 -5.19 3.52
C ALA A 91 5.91 -6.47 3.76
N PRO A 92 6.30 -6.72 5.01
CA PRO A 92 6.86 -8.01 5.41
C PRO A 92 5.90 -9.15 5.09
N THR A 93 6.46 -10.32 4.77
CA THR A 93 5.69 -11.52 4.41
C THR A 93 4.70 -11.98 5.49
N SER A 94 4.91 -11.58 6.76
CA SER A 94 3.96 -11.81 7.85
C SER A 94 2.60 -11.15 7.62
N PHE A 95 2.53 -10.06 6.83
CA PHE A 95 1.29 -9.35 6.52
C PHE A 95 0.56 -9.92 5.30
N THR A 96 1.23 -10.66 4.42
CA THR A 96 0.69 -11.07 3.11
C THR A 96 -0.65 -11.79 3.24
N ALA A 97 -0.76 -12.78 4.11
CA ALA A 97 -2.01 -13.54 4.28
C ALA A 97 -3.17 -12.64 4.76
N ALA A 98 -2.89 -11.73 5.68
CA ALA A 98 -3.89 -10.81 6.20
C ALA A 98 -4.32 -9.79 5.13
N ILE A 99 -3.37 -9.24 4.35
CA ILE A 99 -3.66 -8.33 3.23
C ILE A 99 -4.53 -9.05 2.18
N GLN A 100 -4.20 -10.28 1.81
CA GLN A 100 -4.98 -11.06 0.83
C GLN A 100 -6.43 -11.30 1.26
N LYS A 101 -6.69 -11.43 2.57
CA LYS A 101 -8.07 -11.50 3.11
C LYS A 101 -8.81 -10.17 2.92
N VAL A 102 -8.13 -9.05 3.12
CA VAL A 102 -8.71 -7.70 2.88
C VAL A 102 -8.99 -7.45 1.40
N GLU A 103 -8.18 -8.02 0.50
CA GLU A 103 -8.36 -7.88 -0.95
C GLU A 103 -9.53 -8.70 -1.51
N GLN A 104 -9.94 -9.80 -0.87
CA GLN A 104 -11.00 -10.69 -1.36
C GLN A 104 -12.28 -9.96 -1.82
N PRO A 105 -12.92 -9.09 -1.02
CA PRO A 105 -14.13 -8.41 -1.46
C PRO A 105 -13.91 -7.50 -2.67
N PHE A 106 -12.70 -6.97 -2.87
CA PHE A 106 -12.38 -6.14 -4.04
C PHE A 106 -12.22 -6.99 -5.31
N LEU A 107 -11.67 -8.20 -5.18
CA LEU A 107 -11.59 -9.16 -6.29
C LEU A 107 -12.98 -9.67 -6.68
N GLN A 108 -13.82 -10.01 -5.70
CA GLN A 108 -15.20 -10.46 -5.93
C GLN A 108 -16.05 -9.42 -6.67
N VAL A 109 -15.89 -8.14 -6.33
CA VAL A 109 -16.57 -7.06 -7.05
C VAL A 109 -16.07 -6.95 -8.50
N GLN A 110 -14.75 -7.03 -8.72
CA GLN A 110 -14.19 -7.01 -10.09
C GLN A 110 -14.70 -8.20 -10.92
N GLU A 111 -14.69 -9.39 -10.33
CA GLU A 111 -15.21 -10.60 -10.97
C GLU A 111 -16.70 -10.49 -11.29
N GLY A 112 -17.51 -9.95 -10.38
CA GLY A 112 -18.93 -9.70 -10.61
C GLY A 112 -19.19 -8.74 -11.76
N LEU A 113 -18.38 -7.69 -11.89
CA LEU A 113 -18.46 -6.74 -13.00
C LEU A 113 -18.05 -7.37 -14.33
N ASP A 114 -16.97 -8.15 -14.34
CA ASP A 114 -16.47 -8.85 -15.53
C ASP A 114 -17.47 -9.90 -16.04
N GLN A 115 -18.21 -10.55 -15.13
CA GLN A 115 -19.27 -11.50 -15.45
C GLN A 115 -20.61 -10.82 -15.77
N GLY A 116 -20.74 -9.51 -15.55
CA GLY A 116 -21.98 -8.76 -15.74
C GLY A 116 -23.10 -9.17 -14.77
N THR A 117 -22.74 -9.66 -13.57
CA THR A 117 -23.71 -10.07 -12.56
C THR A 117 -24.07 -8.90 -11.64
N GLU A 118 -25.36 -8.69 -11.40
CA GLU A 118 -25.86 -7.58 -10.60
C GLU A 118 -25.76 -7.81 -9.08
N SER A 119 -25.35 -9.01 -8.63
CA SER A 119 -25.27 -9.34 -7.21
C SER A 119 -24.20 -10.39 -6.94
N THR A 120 -23.04 -9.94 -6.46
CA THR A 120 -22.02 -10.81 -5.85
C THR A 120 -22.13 -10.67 -4.34
N GLU A 121 -22.17 -11.79 -3.62
CA GLU A 121 -22.07 -11.78 -2.16
C GLU A 121 -20.65 -11.35 -1.79
N ILE A 122 -20.52 -10.11 -1.29
CA ILE A 122 -19.22 -9.54 -0.90
C ILE A 122 -18.83 -10.12 0.46
N ASP A 123 -17.68 -10.79 0.52
CA ASP A 123 -17.14 -11.36 1.74
C ASP A 123 -16.50 -10.28 2.63
N ILE A 124 -17.37 -9.52 3.31
CA ILE A 124 -16.98 -8.50 4.30
C ILE A 124 -16.33 -9.15 5.52
N ALA A 125 -16.67 -10.41 5.83
CA ALA A 125 -16.12 -11.13 6.98
C ALA A 125 -14.62 -11.37 6.80
N SER A 126 -14.19 -11.84 5.62
CA SER A 126 -12.77 -12.00 5.28
C SER A 126 -12.00 -10.69 5.42
N ALA A 127 -12.53 -9.57 4.92
CA ALA A 127 -11.83 -8.29 5.07
C ALA A 127 -11.73 -7.83 6.53
N THR A 128 -12.77 -8.07 7.33
CA THR A 128 -12.74 -7.74 8.76
C THR A 128 -11.71 -8.60 9.51
N GLU A 129 -11.63 -9.88 9.17
CA GLU A 129 -10.63 -10.80 9.72
C GLU A 129 -9.21 -10.36 9.34
N GLY A 130 -8.96 -10.07 8.07
CA GLY A 130 -7.66 -9.57 7.60
C GLY A 130 -7.23 -8.27 8.27
N LEU A 131 -8.15 -7.30 8.42
CA LEU A 131 -7.87 -6.06 9.13
C LEU A 131 -7.55 -6.29 10.62
N THR A 132 -8.23 -7.25 11.26
CA THR A 132 -7.94 -7.62 12.65
C THR A 132 -6.55 -8.23 12.77
N GLU A 133 -6.17 -9.15 11.87
CA GLU A 133 -4.84 -9.75 11.86
C GLU A 133 -3.73 -8.73 11.62
N ILE A 134 -3.93 -7.78 10.69
CA ILE A 134 -3.01 -6.66 10.46
C ILE A 134 -2.81 -5.86 11.75
N ARG A 135 -3.89 -5.55 12.45
CA ARG A 135 -3.84 -4.79 13.70
C ARG A 135 -3.07 -5.56 14.78
N ASP A 136 -3.31 -6.86 14.92
CA ASP A 136 -2.64 -7.68 15.91
C ASP A 136 -1.12 -7.79 15.61
N LEU A 137 -0.73 -7.94 14.35
CA LEU A 137 0.67 -7.90 13.92
C LEU A 137 1.36 -6.57 14.27
N CYS A 138 0.66 -5.45 14.08
CA CYS A 138 1.18 -4.14 14.47
C CYS A 138 1.28 -3.99 15.99
N ALA A 139 0.30 -4.49 16.75
CA ALA A 139 0.32 -4.47 18.21
C ALA A 139 1.49 -5.29 18.77
N ASP A 140 1.73 -6.50 18.24
CA ASP A 140 2.82 -7.38 18.63
C ASP A 140 4.20 -6.78 18.33
N ALA A 141 4.29 -5.94 17.29
CA ALA A 141 5.48 -5.16 16.96
C ALA A 141 5.68 -3.92 17.84
N GLY A 142 4.81 -3.68 18.81
CA GLY A 142 4.86 -2.53 19.72
C GLY A 142 4.37 -1.22 19.10
N PHE A 143 3.58 -1.28 18.02
CA PHE A 143 2.96 -0.09 17.44
C PHE A 143 1.87 0.46 18.36
N ASP A 144 2.00 1.72 18.77
CA ASP A 144 0.98 2.42 19.54
C ASP A 144 -0.04 3.02 18.58
N PHE A 145 -1.27 2.48 18.60
CA PHE A 145 -2.33 3.02 17.76
C PHE A 145 -2.72 4.40 18.27
N PRO A 146 -2.82 5.41 17.39
CA PRO A 146 -3.26 6.73 17.79
C PRO A 146 -4.67 6.59 18.41
N SER A 147 -4.76 6.79 19.73
CA SER A 147 -6.04 6.80 20.42
C SER A 147 -6.93 7.81 19.72
N ALA A 148 -8.09 7.35 19.22
CA ALA A 148 -9.08 8.23 18.62
C ALA A 148 -9.38 9.35 19.62
N ALA A 149 -8.80 10.53 19.43
CA ALA A 149 -9.11 11.68 20.25
C ALA A 149 -10.62 11.91 20.09
N PRO A 150 -11.37 12.14 21.18
CA PRO A 150 -12.78 12.46 21.07
C PRO A 150 -12.88 13.70 20.19
N THR A 151 -13.41 13.53 18.98
CA THR A 151 -13.75 14.65 18.11
C THR A 151 -14.81 15.43 18.86
N ALA A 152 -14.38 16.52 19.50
CA ALA A 152 -15.27 17.41 20.24
C ALA A 152 -16.39 17.80 19.27
N ALA A 153 -17.60 17.36 19.59
CA ALA A 153 -18.79 17.71 18.84
C ALA A 153 -18.81 19.24 18.69
N ALA A 154 -18.68 19.70 17.44
CA ALA A 154 -18.91 21.09 17.10
C ALA A 154 -20.34 21.42 17.52
N THR A 155 -20.47 22.09 18.66
CA THR A 155 -21.76 22.56 19.16
C THR A 155 -22.25 23.60 18.14
N PRO A 156 -23.38 23.39 17.46
CA PRO A 156 -23.90 24.43 16.58
C PRO A 156 -24.31 25.62 17.44
N SER A 157 -23.55 26.71 17.35
CA SER A 157 -23.97 28.00 17.87
C SER A 157 -25.26 28.41 17.14
N ALA A 158 -26.40 28.19 17.79
CA ALA A 158 -27.66 28.77 17.39
C ALA A 158 -27.59 30.28 17.65
N THR A 159 -27.39 31.07 16.60
CA THR A 159 -27.55 32.53 16.66
C THR A 159 -29.04 32.84 16.59
N SER A 160 -29.54 33.53 17.61
CA SER A 160 -30.90 34.07 17.74
C SER A 160 -31.12 35.29 16.85
#